data_AF-A0A8B8CPG7-F1
#
_entry.id   AF-A0A8B8CPG7-F1
#
_cell.length_a   1.000
_cell.length_b   1.000
_cell.length_c   1.000
_cell.angle_alpha   90.00
_cell.angle_beta   90.00
_cell.angle_gamma   90.00
#
_symmetry.space_group_name_H-M   'P 1'
#
loop_
_entity.id
_entity.type
_entity.pdbx_description
1 polymer ?
#
loop_
_entity_poly.entity_id
_entity_poly.type
_entity_poly.pdbx_seq_one_letter_code
_entity_poly.pdbx_strand_id
1 'polypeptide(L)'
;MNKVIEDVTVYHKICPRCHISYRYQEWTQGIHNYNNSLFIGLDVCTFIRAGLLNHVAMGRSIAILKDILENNINPMEIEKAYLHYEAMTERKYDFNCIVCGFYPSIMIWDTFRKASFMHIVSDLHTTDETIEDKVNLKTFWQKIESCIIKRGLDKEFSKEDEIRPSFSFWSPWIGENTRKDDFVFNTEYKKCPASNTSTSTSDETVDDAVPEETLFHLLLHEKL
;
A
#
# COMPACT_ATOMS: atom_id res chain seq x y z
N MET A 1 -21.13 -6.56 -17.63
CA MET A 1 -21.31 -7.94 -18.16
C MET A 1 -20.88 -8.87 -17.03
N ASN A 2 -21.83 -9.33 -16.22
CA ASN A 2 -21.55 -9.57 -14.80
C ASN A 2 -21.40 -11.08 -14.50
N LYS A 3 -20.23 -11.65 -14.78
CA LYS A 3 -19.86 -13.00 -14.34
C LYS A 3 -18.37 -13.06 -14.03
N VAL A 4 -18.01 -13.74 -12.95
CA VAL A 4 -16.67 -14.33 -12.78
C VAL A 4 -16.53 -15.44 -13.82
N ILE A 5 -15.33 -15.61 -14.38
CA ILE A 5 -15.00 -16.68 -15.34
C ILE A 5 -13.86 -17.49 -14.74
N GLU A 6 -14.13 -18.77 -14.50
CA GLU A 6 -13.19 -19.73 -13.90
C GLU A 6 -12.56 -20.62 -15.01
N ASP A 7 -11.59 -21.47 -14.64
CA ASP A 7 -10.89 -22.40 -15.53
C ASP A 7 -10.24 -21.79 -16.81
N VAL A 8 -9.92 -20.49 -16.78
CA VAL A 8 -9.28 -19.77 -17.89
C VAL A 8 -7.85 -20.27 -18.11
N THR A 9 -7.62 -20.92 -19.25
CA THR A 9 -6.28 -21.37 -19.67
C THR A 9 -5.50 -20.22 -20.33
N VAL A 10 -4.27 -19.97 -19.86
CA VAL A 10 -3.42 -18.86 -20.36
C VAL A 10 -2.27 -19.40 -21.21
N TYR A 11 -2.14 -18.91 -22.44
CA TYR A 11 -1.01 -19.21 -23.31
C TYR A 11 0.19 -18.31 -23.01
N HIS A 12 1.20 -18.86 -22.32
CA HIS A 12 2.51 -18.22 -22.20
C HIS A 12 3.23 -18.20 -23.55
N LYS A 13 3.85 -17.06 -23.87
CA LYS A 13 4.75 -16.94 -25.03
C LYS A 13 6.17 -16.79 -24.50
N ILE A 14 7.13 -17.42 -25.18
CA ILE A 14 8.55 -17.38 -24.80
C ILE A 14 9.30 -16.52 -25.82
N CYS A 15 10.18 -15.63 -25.37
CA CYS A 15 11.03 -14.85 -26.26
C CYS A 15 12.03 -15.78 -26.96
N PRO A 16 12.06 -15.85 -28.31
CA PRO A 16 12.92 -16.78 -29.03
C PRO A 16 14.42 -16.42 -28.97
N ARG A 17 14.78 -15.26 -28.42
CA ARG A 17 16.17 -14.78 -28.33
C ARG A 17 16.80 -14.91 -26.93
N CYS A 18 16.01 -14.79 -25.87
CA CYS A 18 16.50 -14.87 -24.48
C CYS A 18 15.78 -15.92 -23.62
N HIS A 19 14.84 -16.67 -24.20
CA HIS A 19 14.04 -17.72 -23.55
C HIS A 19 13.23 -17.30 -22.30
N ILE A 20 13.16 -16.00 -22.00
CA ILE A 20 12.27 -15.44 -20.99
C ILE A 20 10.81 -15.64 -21.44
N SER A 21 10.02 -16.28 -20.58
CA SER A 21 8.56 -16.33 -20.73
C SER A 21 7.98 -14.94 -20.45
N TYR A 22 7.29 -14.35 -21.44
CA TYR A 22 6.65 -13.05 -21.27
C TYR A 22 5.16 -13.20 -20.99
N ARG A 23 4.69 -12.42 -20.02
CA ARG A 23 3.28 -12.35 -19.65
C ARG A 23 2.48 -11.72 -20.78
N TYR A 24 1.33 -12.31 -21.09
CA TYR A 24 0.36 -11.65 -21.96
C TYR A 24 -0.37 -10.57 -21.17
N GLN A 25 -0.18 -9.31 -21.55
CA GLN A 25 -0.83 -8.13 -20.97
C GLN A 25 -1.26 -7.20 -22.11
N GLU A 26 -2.46 -7.42 -22.63
CA GLU A 26 -3.02 -6.68 -23.76
C GLU A 26 -4.10 -5.71 -23.27
N TRP A 27 -3.69 -4.48 -22.96
CA TRP A 27 -4.58 -3.45 -22.42
C TRP A 27 -5.77 -3.15 -23.32
N THR A 28 -5.64 -3.34 -24.65
CA THR A 28 -6.73 -3.11 -25.62
C THR A 28 -7.89 -4.10 -25.48
N GLN A 29 -7.70 -5.24 -24.80
CA GLN A 29 -8.76 -6.20 -24.47
C GLN A 29 -9.56 -5.84 -23.21
N GLY A 30 -9.23 -4.73 -22.54
CA GLY A 30 -9.97 -4.30 -21.34
C GLY A 30 -9.68 -5.15 -20.09
N ILE A 31 -8.57 -5.90 -20.07
CA ILE A 31 -8.19 -6.78 -18.95
C ILE A 31 -6.76 -6.50 -18.44
N HIS A 32 -6.56 -6.80 -17.15
CA HIS A 32 -5.26 -6.82 -16.48
C HIS A 32 -4.97 -8.21 -15.92
N ASN A 33 -3.76 -8.71 -16.20
CA ASN A 33 -3.28 -10.04 -15.86
C ASN A 33 -2.36 -9.98 -14.62
N TYR A 34 -2.95 -10.21 -13.44
CA TYR A 34 -2.23 -10.05 -12.17
C TYR A 34 -1.18 -11.15 -11.93
N ASN A 35 -1.47 -12.42 -12.24
CA ASN A 35 -0.54 -13.54 -11.99
C ASN A 35 -0.69 -14.74 -12.96
N ASN A 36 -1.47 -14.60 -14.03
CA ASN A 36 -1.96 -15.65 -14.96
C ASN A 36 -2.96 -16.65 -14.35
N SER A 37 -3.40 -16.47 -13.11
CA SER A 37 -4.52 -17.22 -12.50
C SER A 37 -5.71 -16.30 -12.18
N LEU A 38 -5.45 -15.01 -11.96
CA LEU A 38 -6.44 -13.96 -11.78
C LEU A 38 -6.28 -12.88 -12.86
N PHE A 39 -7.39 -12.58 -13.53
CA PHE A 39 -7.57 -11.46 -14.43
C PHE A 39 -8.64 -10.52 -13.85
N ILE A 40 -8.42 -9.22 -13.95
CA ILE A 40 -9.36 -8.19 -13.50
C ILE A 40 -9.67 -7.23 -14.65
N GLY A 41 -10.94 -6.85 -14.81
CA GLY A 41 -11.36 -5.91 -15.85
C GLY A 41 -10.86 -4.49 -15.56
N LEU A 42 -10.45 -3.76 -16.59
CA LEU A 42 -10.02 -2.36 -16.45
C LEU A 42 -11.18 -1.44 -16.06
N ASP A 43 -12.42 -1.85 -16.33
CA ASP A 43 -13.65 -1.25 -15.81
C ASP A 43 -13.76 -1.43 -14.28
N VAL A 44 -13.48 -2.63 -13.76
CA VAL A 44 -13.42 -2.91 -12.31
C VAL A 44 -12.30 -2.09 -11.65
N CYS A 45 -11.11 -2.03 -12.25
CA CYS A 45 -10.03 -1.16 -11.77
C CYS A 45 -10.43 0.32 -11.79
N THR A 46 -11.10 0.78 -12.86
CA THR A 46 -11.58 2.16 -12.97
C THR A 46 -12.69 2.48 -11.95
N PHE A 47 -13.54 1.52 -11.62
CA PHE A 47 -14.54 1.64 -10.55
C PHE A 47 -13.89 1.77 -9.17
N ILE A 48 -12.93 0.91 -8.82
CA ILE A 48 -12.20 1.00 -7.54
C ILE A 48 -11.46 2.35 -7.46
N ARG A 49 -10.86 2.79 -8.56
CA ARG A 49 -10.19 4.09 -8.72
C ARG A 49 -11.14 5.26 -8.51
N ALA A 50 -12.30 5.24 -9.15
CA ALA A 50 -13.33 6.26 -8.98
C ALA A 50 -13.86 6.31 -7.54
N GLY A 51 -14.01 5.15 -6.88
CA GLY A 51 -14.35 5.06 -5.46
C GLY A 51 -13.35 5.80 -4.57
N LEU A 52 -12.06 5.51 -4.72
CA LEU A 52 -11.00 6.14 -3.93
C LEU A 52 -10.89 7.66 -4.16
N LEU A 53 -11.11 8.13 -5.40
CA LEU A 53 -11.21 9.56 -5.72
C LEU A 53 -12.45 10.24 -5.10
N ASN A 54 -13.48 9.47 -4.74
CA ASN A 54 -14.68 9.93 -4.02
C ASN A 54 -14.65 9.50 -2.53
N HIS A 55 -13.46 9.33 -1.96
CA HIS A 55 -13.22 8.96 -0.55
C HIS A 55 -13.79 7.59 -0.09
N VAL A 56 -14.19 6.72 -1.03
CA VAL A 56 -14.59 5.33 -0.72
C VAL A 56 -13.36 4.45 -0.59
N ALA A 57 -13.13 3.89 0.59
CA ALA A 57 -12.00 2.99 0.85
C ALA A 57 -12.05 1.74 -0.05
N MET A 58 -10.89 1.31 -0.57
CA MET A 58 -10.74 0.19 -1.51
C MET A 58 -11.49 -1.08 -1.06
N GLY A 59 -11.33 -1.50 0.20
CA GLY A 59 -12.01 -2.67 0.75
C GLY A 59 -13.55 -2.56 0.80
N ARG A 60 -14.12 -1.34 0.81
CA ARG A 60 -15.57 -1.13 0.65
C ARG A 60 -16.00 -1.31 -0.80
N SER A 61 -15.24 -0.77 -1.76
CA SER A 61 -15.47 -1.01 -3.19
C SER A 61 -15.41 -2.51 -3.53
N ILE A 62 -14.46 -3.23 -2.92
CA ILE A 62 -14.29 -4.68 -3.14
C ILE A 62 -15.35 -5.51 -2.38
N ALA A 63 -15.82 -5.07 -1.21
CA ALA A 63 -17.00 -5.68 -0.56
C ALA A 63 -18.25 -5.55 -1.44
N ILE A 64 -18.50 -4.36 -2.02
CA ILE A 64 -19.61 -4.14 -2.96
C ILE A 64 -19.48 -5.05 -4.19
N LEU A 65 -18.28 -5.20 -4.75
CA LEU A 65 -18.03 -6.15 -5.85
C LEU A 65 -18.27 -7.61 -5.42
N LYS A 66 -17.91 -7.99 -4.19
CA LYS A 66 -18.12 -9.33 -3.64
C LYS A 66 -19.60 -9.66 -3.48
N ASP A 67 -20.40 -8.69 -3.02
CA ASP A 67 -21.84 -8.85 -2.86
C ASP A 67 -22.54 -8.94 -4.23
N ILE A 68 -22.15 -8.10 -5.20
CA ILE A 68 -22.66 -8.12 -6.59
C ILE A 68 -22.28 -9.40 -7.34
N LEU A 69 -21.13 -10.00 -7.00
CA LEU A 69 -20.63 -11.25 -7.59
C LEU A 69 -20.93 -12.49 -6.72
N GLU A 70 -21.91 -12.41 -5.82
CA GLU A 70 -22.43 -13.53 -5.01
C GLU A 70 -21.34 -14.30 -4.23
N ASN A 71 -20.33 -13.58 -3.73
CA ASN A 71 -19.16 -14.08 -3.02
C ASN A 71 -18.13 -14.88 -3.84
N ASN A 72 -18.26 -14.96 -5.16
CA ASN A 72 -17.35 -15.71 -6.05
C ASN A 72 -15.97 -15.03 -6.29
N ILE A 73 -15.48 -14.21 -5.35
CA ILE A 73 -14.17 -13.55 -5.41
C ILE A 73 -13.45 -13.61 -4.06
N ASN A 74 -12.11 -13.74 -4.10
CA ASN A 74 -11.25 -13.54 -2.93
C ASN A 74 -10.83 -12.06 -2.84
N PRO A 75 -11.31 -11.28 -1.85
CA PRO A 75 -11.01 -9.85 -1.75
C PRO A 75 -9.51 -9.54 -1.76
N MET A 76 -8.70 -10.30 -1.03
CA MET A 76 -7.25 -10.06 -0.91
C MET A 76 -6.51 -10.20 -2.25
N GLU A 77 -6.96 -11.10 -3.13
CA GLU A 77 -6.35 -11.23 -4.46
C GLU A 77 -6.84 -10.15 -5.43
N ILE A 78 -8.11 -9.70 -5.31
CA ILE A 78 -8.61 -8.54 -6.05
C ILE A 78 -7.88 -7.26 -5.62
N GLU A 79 -7.59 -7.10 -4.33
CA GLU A 79 -6.73 -6.03 -3.81
C GLU A 79 -5.36 -6.11 -4.47
N LYS A 80 -4.61 -7.21 -4.33
CA LYS A 80 -3.28 -7.34 -4.95
C LYS A 80 -3.31 -7.12 -6.47
N ALA A 81 -4.32 -7.62 -7.18
CA ALA A 81 -4.48 -7.42 -8.62
C ALA A 81 -4.69 -5.95 -9.00
N TYR A 82 -5.50 -5.22 -8.24
CA TYR A 82 -5.71 -3.78 -8.41
C TYR A 82 -4.45 -2.97 -8.06
N LEU A 83 -3.77 -3.31 -6.96
CA LEU A 83 -2.51 -2.67 -6.55
C LEU A 83 -1.40 -2.88 -7.59
N HIS A 84 -1.36 -4.06 -8.22
CA HIS A 84 -0.48 -4.39 -9.34
C HIS A 84 -0.86 -3.66 -10.64
N TYR A 85 -2.15 -3.55 -10.96
CA TYR A 85 -2.64 -2.73 -12.08
C TYR A 85 -2.16 -1.28 -11.95
N GLU A 86 -2.43 -0.71 -10.78
CA GLU A 86 -2.02 0.63 -10.41
C GLU A 86 -0.51 0.83 -10.60
N ALA A 87 0.32 -0.05 -10.02
CA ALA A 87 1.79 -0.01 -10.14
C ALA A 87 2.32 -0.13 -11.58
N MET A 88 1.57 -0.74 -12.50
CA MET A 88 1.96 -0.86 -13.92
C MET A 88 1.51 0.34 -14.79
N THR A 89 0.87 1.36 -14.23
CA THR A 89 0.42 2.54 -14.99
C THR A 89 1.23 3.79 -14.69
N GLU A 90 1.59 4.57 -15.72
CA GLU A 90 2.03 5.96 -15.53
C GLU A 90 0.85 6.81 -15.05
N ARG A 91 1.02 7.58 -13.98
CA ARG A 91 -0.10 8.23 -13.28
C ARG A 91 0.12 9.73 -13.14
N LYS A 92 -0.94 10.48 -13.40
CA LYS A 92 -1.11 11.89 -13.02
C LYS A 92 -2.51 12.02 -12.44
N TYR A 93 -2.61 12.27 -11.13
CA TYR A 93 -3.89 12.44 -10.45
C TYR A 93 -4.23 13.92 -10.37
N ASP A 94 -5.36 14.32 -10.96
CA ASP A 94 -5.80 15.73 -10.98
C ASP A 94 -6.73 16.03 -9.79
N PHE A 95 -6.14 16.21 -8.60
CA PHE A 95 -6.80 16.73 -7.40
C PHE A 95 -5.77 17.35 -6.45
N ASN A 96 -6.25 17.98 -5.37
CA ASN A 96 -5.44 18.62 -4.34
C ASN A 96 -5.84 18.08 -2.95
N CYS A 97 -4.87 17.87 -2.06
CA CYS A 97 -5.09 17.48 -0.67
C CYS A 97 -4.50 18.53 0.27
N ILE A 98 -5.25 18.98 1.28
CA ILE A 98 -4.76 19.98 2.24
C ILE A 98 -3.55 19.49 3.06
N VAL A 99 -3.38 18.17 3.22
CA VAL A 99 -2.25 17.54 3.92
C VAL A 99 -1.10 17.18 2.97
N CYS A 100 -1.41 16.73 1.74
CA CYS A 100 -0.43 16.15 0.81
C CYS A 100 -0.14 17.03 -0.43
N GLY A 101 -0.72 18.23 -0.49
CA GLY A 101 -0.60 19.24 -1.55
C GLY A 101 -1.20 18.84 -2.90
N PHE A 102 -0.64 19.44 -3.96
CA PHE A 102 -1.09 19.28 -5.34
C PHE A 102 -0.65 17.95 -5.97
N TYR A 103 -1.61 17.26 -6.60
CA TYR A 103 -1.42 16.01 -7.33
C TYR A 103 -0.71 14.87 -6.57
N PRO A 104 -1.03 14.60 -5.29
CA PRO A 104 -0.46 13.46 -4.56
C PRO A 104 -1.13 12.16 -5.04
N SER A 105 -0.51 11.01 -4.81
CA SER A 105 -1.09 9.73 -5.27
C SER A 105 -2.18 9.21 -4.30
N ILE A 106 -3.43 9.72 -4.42
CA ILE A 106 -4.54 9.47 -3.46
C ILE A 106 -4.74 7.99 -3.13
N MET A 107 -4.51 7.12 -4.12
CA MET A 107 -4.87 5.71 -4.06
C MET A 107 -3.76 4.81 -3.53
N ILE A 108 -2.53 5.34 -3.44
CA ILE A 108 -1.38 4.52 -3.08
C ILE A 108 -1.16 4.59 -1.56
N TRP A 109 -0.98 5.80 -1.05
CA TRP A 109 -0.09 6.01 0.09
C TRP A 109 -0.73 5.94 1.50
N ASP A 110 -1.86 5.24 1.60
CA ASP A 110 -2.42 4.63 2.84
C ASP A 110 -3.01 3.24 2.55
N THR A 111 -3.65 3.08 1.40
CA THR A 111 -4.23 1.79 0.99
C THR A 111 -3.15 0.71 0.79
N PHE A 112 -2.01 1.04 0.18
CA PHE A 112 -0.85 0.15 0.12
C PHE A 112 -0.16 0.05 1.49
N ARG A 113 -0.22 1.04 2.38
CA ARG A 113 0.29 0.90 3.76
C ARG A 113 -0.44 -0.24 4.48
N LYS A 114 -1.76 -0.35 4.29
CA LYS A 114 -2.58 -1.41 4.88
C LYS A 114 -2.39 -2.75 4.16
N ALA A 115 -2.41 -2.77 2.82
CA ALA A 115 -2.41 -4.02 2.04
C ALA A 115 -1.01 -4.58 1.66
N SER A 116 0.03 -3.75 1.54
CA SER A 116 1.40 -4.18 1.25
C SER A 116 2.22 -4.51 2.49
N PHE A 117 1.74 -4.12 3.69
CA PHE A 117 2.39 -4.48 4.95
C PHE A 117 1.56 -5.44 5.78
N MET A 118 0.23 -5.26 5.92
CA MET A 118 -0.65 -6.03 6.83
C MET A 118 -0.16 -6.13 8.31
N HIS A 119 0.87 -5.37 8.66
CA HIS A 119 1.55 -5.38 9.95
C HIS A 119 0.98 -4.33 10.88
N ILE A 120 0.88 -4.68 12.16
CA ILE A 120 0.51 -3.75 13.23
C ILE A 120 1.77 -2.93 13.57
N VAL A 121 1.63 -1.71 14.09
CA VAL A 121 2.76 -0.84 14.47
C VAL A 121 3.71 -1.52 15.48
N SER A 122 3.22 -2.49 16.25
CA SER A 122 4.00 -3.39 17.12
C SER A 122 5.12 -4.16 16.42
N ASP A 123 4.97 -4.42 15.12
CA ASP A 123 5.86 -5.29 14.35
C ASP A 123 7.06 -4.51 13.79
N LEU A 124 7.06 -3.18 13.97
CA LEU A 124 8.18 -2.30 13.66
C LEU A 124 9.25 -2.43 14.76
N HIS A 125 10.20 -3.33 14.58
CA HIS A 125 11.37 -3.38 15.45
C HIS A 125 12.27 -2.16 15.22
N THR A 126 12.65 -1.51 16.33
CA THR A 126 13.83 -0.61 16.36
C THR A 126 15.09 -1.47 16.27
N THR A 127 15.95 -1.19 15.30
CA THR A 127 17.30 -1.75 15.25
C THR A 127 18.17 -1.10 16.33
N ASP A 128 19.10 -1.86 16.93
CA ASP A 128 20.10 -1.31 17.88
C ASP A 128 21.11 -0.35 17.20
N GLU A 129 21.12 -0.32 15.87
CA GLU A 129 21.88 0.64 15.07
C GLU A 129 21.34 2.07 15.23
N THR A 130 22.22 3.07 15.18
CA THR A 130 21.82 4.49 15.16
C THR A 130 21.03 4.83 13.89
N ILE A 131 19.69 4.75 13.99
CA ILE A 131 18.76 5.11 12.92
C ILE A 131 19.02 6.57 12.50
N GLU A 132 19.36 6.78 11.22
CA GLU A 132 19.50 8.13 10.69
C GLU A 132 18.13 8.80 10.66
N ASP A 133 18.06 10.03 11.17
CA ASP A 133 16.82 10.83 11.27
C ASP A 133 16.18 11.15 9.90
N LYS A 134 16.84 10.78 8.79
CA LYS A 134 16.42 11.02 7.41
C LYS A 134 16.38 9.73 6.60
N VAL A 135 15.34 9.59 5.80
CA VAL A 135 15.14 8.48 4.87
C VAL A 135 14.89 9.00 3.46
N ASN A 136 15.41 8.29 2.46
CA ASN A 136 15.13 8.62 1.06
C ASN A 136 13.74 8.07 0.67
N LEU A 137 12.74 8.95 0.72
CA LEU A 137 11.32 8.64 0.45
C LEU A 137 11.13 8.00 -0.92
N LYS A 138 11.81 8.56 -1.94
CA LYS A 138 11.69 8.10 -3.32
C LYS A 138 12.16 6.65 -3.47
N THR A 139 13.34 6.33 -2.93
CA THR A 139 13.89 4.96 -2.91
C THR A 139 12.98 4.00 -2.14
N PHE A 140 12.36 4.44 -1.03
CA PHE A 140 11.43 3.61 -0.26
C PHE A 140 10.14 3.30 -1.05
N TRP A 141 9.37 4.32 -1.46
CA TRP A 141 8.10 4.10 -2.17
C TRP A 141 8.34 3.45 -3.58
N GLN A 142 9.50 3.64 -4.22
CA GLN A 142 9.92 2.88 -5.43
C GLN A 142 10.23 1.39 -5.19
N LYS A 143 10.97 1.06 -4.11
CA LYS A 143 11.27 -0.34 -3.77
C LYS A 143 9.99 -1.14 -3.53
N ILE A 144 9.04 -0.53 -2.82
CA ILE A 144 7.71 -1.10 -2.60
C ILE A 144 6.97 -1.32 -3.92
N GLU A 145 6.87 -0.31 -4.79
CA GLU A 145 6.23 -0.44 -6.12
C GLU A 145 6.85 -1.60 -6.93
N SER A 146 8.18 -1.75 -6.85
CA SER A 146 8.92 -2.87 -7.46
C SER A 146 8.56 -4.23 -6.85
N CYS A 147 8.34 -4.31 -5.53
CA CYS A 147 7.87 -5.52 -4.84
C CYS A 147 6.44 -5.90 -5.21
N ILE A 148 5.54 -4.92 -5.40
CA ILE A 148 4.17 -5.17 -5.85
C ILE A 148 4.17 -5.72 -7.28
N ILE A 149 4.97 -5.12 -8.17
CA ILE A 149 5.18 -5.61 -9.54
C ILE A 149 5.80 -7.01 -9.53
N LYS A 150 6.85 -7.27 -8.73
CA LYS A 150 7.46 -8.60 -8.61
C LYS A 150 6.44 -9.64 -8.15
N ARG A 151 5.63 -9.34 -7.12
CA ARG A 151 4.58 -10.24 -6.58
C ARG A 151 3.54 -10.67 -7.62
N GLY A 152 3.17 -9.77 -8.52
CA GLY A 152 2.30 -10.14 -9.62
C GLY A 152 3.04 -10.95 -10.68
N LEU A 153 4.24 -10.51 -11.10
CA LEU A 153 4.99 -11.09 -12.22
C LEU A 153 5.58 -12.48 -11.94
N ASP A 154 6.18 -12.67 -10.77
CA ASP A 154 7.00 -13.82 -10.41
C ASP A 154 6.18 -14.93 -9.73
N LYS A 155 6.44 -16.18 -10.11
CA LYS A 155 5.78 -17.37 -9.54
C LYS A 155 6.49 -17.91 -8.29
N GLU A 156 7.75 -17.53 -8.09
CA GLU A 156 8.59 -17.96 -6.97
C GLU A 156 8.65 -16.90 -5.85
N PHE A 157 7.90 -15.79 -5.99
CA PHE A 157 7.82 -14.70 -5.01
C PHE A 157 7.48 -15.22 -3.61
N SER A 158 8.38 -15.02 -2.66
CA SER A 158 8.27 -15.56 -1.30
C SER A 158 7.99 -14.48 -0.24
N LYS A 159 7.87 -14.88 1.04
CA LYS A 159 7.74 -13.94 2.17
C LYS A 159 9.06 -13.26 2.57
N GLU A 160 10.13 -13.59 1.87
CA GLU A 160 11.49 -13.06 2.03
C GLU A 160 11.78 -12.02 0.94
N ASP A 161 11.08 -12.08 -0.21
CA ASP A 161 10.97 -10.97 -1.17
C ASP A 161 10.03 -9.85 -0.69
N GLU A 162 9.13 -10.16 0.25
CA GLU A 162 8.16 -9.19 0.78
C GLU A 162 8.86 -8.14 1.63
N ILE A 163 8.81 -6.89 1.15
CA ILE A 163 9.45 -5.76 1.81
C ILE A 163 8.69 -5.39 3.09
N ARG A 164 9.25 -5.83 4.23
CA ARG A 164 8.73 -5.51 5.56
C ARG A 164 9.11 -4.08 5.94
N PRO A 165 8.22 -3.32 6.58
CA PRO A 165 8.56 -2.01 7.10
C PRO A 165 9.40 -2.19 8.39
N SER A 166 10.37 -1.32 8.59
CA SER A 166 11.13 -1.20 9.84
C SER A 166 11.35 0.28 10.14
N PHE A 167 11.72 0.63 11.36
CA PHE A 167 12.08 2.01 11.67
C PHE A 167 13.35 2.50 10.98
N SER A 168 14.23 1.60 10.52
CA SER A 168 15.40 1.94 9.70
C SER A 168 15.09 2.13 8.21
N PHE A 169 13.90 1.75 7.74
CA PHE A 169 13.57 1.71 6.31
C PHE A 169 12.28 2.48 5.93
N TRP A 170 11.33 2.64 6.85
CA TRP A 170 10.04 3.30 6.61
C TRP A 170 10.18 4.80 6.30
N SER A 171 9.28 5.33 5.47
CA SER A 171 9.17 6.77 5.15
C SER A 171 7.70 7.16 4.97
N PRO A 172 7.24 8.34 5.44
CA PRO A 172 5.89 8.82 5.12
C PRO A 172 5.81 9.25 3.66
N TRP A 173 4.63 9.16 3.05
CA TRP A 173 4.43 9.75 1.73
C TRP A 173 4.19 11.25 1.81
N ILE A 174 4.98 12.00 1.04
CA ILE A 174 4.91 13.44 0.86
C ILE A 174 5.13 13.67 -0.64
N GLY A 175 4.20 14.36 -1.30
CA GLY A 175 4.23 14.55 -2.76
C GLY A 175 5.45 15.34 -3.22
N GLU A 176 5.91 15.11 -4.46
CA GLU A 176 7.09 15.80 -5.03
C GLU A 176 6.90 17.34 -5.03
N ASN A 177 5.67 17.82 -5.25
CA ASN A 177 5.31 19.24 -5.18
C ASN A 177 5.31 19.84 -3.76
N THR A 178 5.51 19.04 -2.72
CA THR A 178 5.41 19.44 -1.29
C THR A 178 6.66 19.19 -0.47
N ARG A 179 7.67 18.51 -1.01
CA ARG A 179 8.95 18.26 -0.33
C ARG A 179 10.08 19.07 -0.98
N LYS A 180 11.05 19.49 -0.16
CA LYS A 180 12.22 20.25 -0.62
C LYS A 180 13.15 19.39 -1.49
N ASP A 181 13.30 18.13 -1.13
CA ASP A 181 14.13 17.12 -1.79
C ASP A 181 13.61 15.71 -1.41
N ASP A 182 14.28 14.66 -1.89
CA ASP A 182 13.85 13.26 -1.69
C ASP A 182 14.12 12.69 -0.28
N PHE A 183 14.81 13.43 0.60
CA PHE A 183 15.07 13.01 1.98
C PHE A 183 14.11 13.68 2.95
N VAL A 184 13.32 12.86 3.64
CA VAL A 184 12.34 13.32 4.63
C VAL A 184 12.72 12.83 6.02
N PHE A 185 12.29 13.55 7.06
CA PHE A 185 12.52 13.12 8.43
C PHE A 185 11.69 11.89 8.77
N ASN A 186 12.34 10.87 9.32
CA ASN A 186 11.69 9.69 9.86
C ASN A 186 11.71 9.77 11.38
N THR A 187 10.62 10.25 11.97
CA THR A 187 10.50 10.43 13.42
C THR A 187 9.54 9.46 14.10
N GLU A 188 8.94 8.51 13.36
CA GLU A 188 8.01 7.52 13.96
C GLU A 188 8.72 6.62 14.97
N TYR A 189 10.01 6.34 14.77
CA TYR A 189 10.82 5.55 15.71
C TYR A 189 10.95 6.22 17.09
N LYS A 190 10.77 7.55 17.16
CA LYS A 190 10.77 8.34 18.40
C LYS A 190 9.42 8.31 19.13
N LYS A 191 8.39 7.70 18.52
CA LYS A 191 7.09 7.43 19.17
C LYS A 191 7.04 6.06 19.85
N CYS A 192 7.98 5.16 19.55
CA CYS A 192 8.14 3.96 20.37
C CYS A 192 8.70 4.38 21.74
N PRO A 193 8.09 3.93 22.86
CA PRO A 193 8.74 4.06 24.15
C PRO A 193 10.07 3.32 24.09
N ALA A 194 11.15 3.98 24.53
CA ALA A 194 12.48 3.38 24.52
C ALA A 194 12.47 2.06 25.29
N SER A 195 13.00 0.99 24.68
CA SER A 195 12.99 -0.35 25.26
C SER A 195 13.73 -0.36 26.61
N ASN A 196 12.95 -0.47 27.70
CA ASN A 196 13.36 -0.19 29.08
C ASN A 196 14.72 -0.81 29.45
N THR A 197 15.79 -0.02 29.32
CA THR A 197 17.15 -0.45 29.57
C THR A 197 17.46 -0.31 31.06
N SER A 198 17.02 -1.32 31.82
CA SER A 198 17.32 -1.56 33.24
C SER A 198 16.96 -0.45 34.23
N THR A 199 15.80 -0.57 34.87
CA THR A 199 15.74 -0.51 36.35
C THR A 199 14.64 -1.44 36.85
N SER A 200 14.88 -2.11 37.98
CA SER A 200 13.86 -2.88 38.70
C SER A 200 13.08 -1.99 39.67
N THR A 201 11.87 -2.42 40.04
CA THR A 201 11.00 -1.93 41.15
C THR A 201 10.47 -0.49 41.08
N SER A 202 9.13 -0.38 41.11
CA SER A 202 8.28 0.75 41.60
C SER A 202 8.53 2.17 41.05
N ASP A 203 7.56 2.90 40.48
CA ASP A 203 6.10 2.83 40.68
C ASP A 203 5.28 2.87 39.37
N GLU A 204 4.04 2.40 39.44
CA GLU A 204 3.07 2.51 38.34
C GLU A 204 2.47 3.92 38.26
N THR A 205 2.93 4.70 37.29
CA THR A 205 2.10 5.77 36.70
C THR A 205 1.87 5.42 35.24
N VAL A 206 0.70 4.85 34.97
CA VAL A 206 0.21 4.68 33.59
C VAL A 206 -0.12 6.07 33.07
N ASP A 207 0.68 6.58 32.14
CA ASP A 207 0.37 7.82 31.44
C ASP A 207 -0.75 7.51 30.44
N ASP A 208 -1.99 7.87 30.81
CA ASP A 208 -3.21 7.52 30.07
C ASP A 208 -3.21 8.17 28.69
N ALA A 209 -2.71 7.43 27.69
CA ALA A 209 -2.58 7.86 26.31
C ALA A 209 -3.96 8.17 25.71
N VAL A 210 -4.34 9.45 25.74
CA VAL A 210 -5.62 9.97 25.27
C VAL A 210 -5.89 9.49 23.83
N PRO A 211 -6.98 8.73 23.58
CA PRO A 211 -7.30 8.24 22.24
C PRO A 211 -7.44 9.37 21.22
N GLU A 212 -7.02 9.10 19.98
CA GLU A 212 -7.00 10.12 18.90
C GLU A 212 -8.39 10.75 18.66
N GLU A 213 -9.46 9.96 18.78
CA GLU A 213 -10.85 10.44 18.72
C GLU A 213 -11.18 11.47 19.82
N THR A 214 -10.67 11.27 21.03
CA THR A 214 -10.82 12.21 22.16
C THR A 214 -10.02 13.49 21.92
N LEU A 215 -8.81 13.38 21.35
CA LEU A 215 -8.00 14.55 20.99
C LEU A 215 -8.69 15.42 19.93
N PHE A 216 -9.29 14.79 18.90
CA PHE A 216 -10.12 15.49 17.92
C PHE A 216 -11.34 16.17 18.57
N HIS A 217 -12.01 15.49 19.51
CA HIS A 217 -13.15 16.08 20.23
C HIS A 217 -12.76 17.31 21.07
N LEU A 218 -11.59 17.28 21.73
CA LEU A 218 -11.07 18.40 22.51
C LEU A 218 -10.69 19.60 21.63
N LEU A 219 -10.04 19.34 20.48
CA LEU A 219 -9.68 20.38 19.51
C LEU A 219 -10.91 21.02 18.84
N LEU A 220 -12.01 20.30 18.68
CA LEU A 220 -13.24 20.79 18.04
C LEU A 220 -14.21 21.54 18.98
N HIS A 221 -14.00 21.49 20.30
CA HIS A 221 -14.91 22.08 21.30
C HIS A 221 -14.32 23.22 22.15
N GLU A 222 -13.10 23.67 21.82
CA GLU A 222 -12.40 24.86 22.35
C GLU A 222 -12.32 25.04 23.88
N LYS A 223 -11.11 24.82 24.43
CA LYS A 223 -10.35 25.86 25.18
C LYS A 223 -8.92 25.43 25.53
N LEU A 224 -8.03 26.42 25.52
CA LEU A 224 -6.77 26.45 26.28
C LEU A 224 -7.04 26.97 27.70
#